data_AF-A0A081QAD1-F1
#
_entry.id   AF-A0A081QAD1-F1
#
_cell.length_a   1.000
_cell.length_b   1.000
_cell.length_c   1.000
_cell.angle_alpha   90.00
_cell.angle_beta   90.00
_cell.angle_gamma   90.00
#
_symmetry.space_group_name_H-M   'P 1'
#
loop_
_entity.id
_entity.type
_entity.pdbx_description
1 polymer ?
#
loop_
_entity_poly.entity_id
_entity_poly.type
_entity_poly.pdbx_seq_one_letter_code
_entity_poly.pdbx_strand_id
1 'polypeptide(L)'
;MNFTNYLYRMIGLRLKKKIIDSYTTQAQFTRKVKDKYQTEGSDLPINEPTLSNILQGKPVNSKFLMSQEKIEIFSTMFNVTPEELIFESENEILNFLNFPFY
;
A
#
# COMPACT_ATOMS: atom_id res chain seq x y z
N MET A 1 18.43 -4.73 -10.00
CA MET A 1 17.05 -4.27 -9.70
C MET A 1 17.17 -3.20 -8.65
N ASN A 2 16.67 -1.97 -8.89
CA ASN A 2 16.75 -0.89 -7.89
C ASN A 2 15.97 -1.30 -6.64
N PHE A 3 16.60 -1.17 -5.48
CA PHE A 3 16.02 -1.47 -4.17
C PHE A 3 14.64 -0.86 -3.97
N THR A 4 14.45 0.40 -4.36
CA THR A 4 13.15 1.09 -4.27
C THR A 4 12.06 0.34 -5.03
N ASN A 5 12.38 -0.18 -6.23
CA ASN A 5 11.43 -0.96 -7.04
C ASN A 5 11.15 -2.33 -6.42
N TYR A 6 12.14 -2.94 -5.76
CA TYR A 6 11.93 -4.17 -4.99
C TYR A 6 10.97 -3.92 -3.83
N LEU A 7 11.25 -2.92 -3.00
CA LEU A 7 10.40 -2.56 -1.86
C LEU A 7 8.97 -2.25 -2.29
N TYR A 8 8.79 -1.44 -3.34
CA TYR A 8 7.45 -1.10 -3.85
C TYR A 8 6.68 -2.32 -4.35
N ARG A 9 7.36 -3.25 -5.02
CA ARG A 9 6.74 -4.51 -5.45
C ARG A 9 6.32 -5.37 -4.25
N MET A 10 7.15 -5.44 -3.21
CA MET A 10 6.83 -6.21 -2.00
C MET A 10 5.63 -5.63 -1.24
N ILE A 11 5.57 -4.30 -1.10
CA ILE A 11 4.40 -3.59 -0.55
C ILE A 11 3.15 -3.93 -1.35
N GLY A 12 3.20 -3.83 -2.69
CA GLY A 12 2.06 -4.13 -3.56
C GLY A 12 1.56 -5.57 -3.43
N LEU A 13 2.47 -6.55 -3.37
CA LEU A 13 2.13 -7.96 -3.16
C LEU A 13 1.46 -8.21 -1.81
N ARG A 14 1.98 -7.62 -0.73
CA ARG A 14 1.39 -7.75 0.61
C ARG A 14 0.00 -7.12 0.70
N LEU A 15 -0.17 -5.91 0.17
CA LEU A 15 -1.47 -5.27 0.09
C LEU A 15 -2.46 -6.11 -0.71
N LYS A 16 -2.03 -6.69 -1.84
CA LYS A 16 -2.88 -7.57 -2.66
C LYS A 16 -3.36 -8.78 -1.85
N LYS A 17 -2.47 -9.42 -1.09
CA LYS A 17 -2.81 -10.54 -0.21
C LYS A 17 -3.80 -10.12 0.89
N LYS A 18 -3.49 -9.06 1.65
CA LYS A 18 -4.37 -8.56 2.72
C LYS A 18 -5.78 -8.18 2.22
N ILE A 19 -5.88 -7.60 1.01
CA ILE A 19 -7.17 -7.28 0.38
C ILE A 19 -7.96 -8.55 0.08
N ILE A 20 -7.33 -9.58 -0.49
CA ILE A 20 -8.00 -10.85 -0.77
C ILE A 20 -8.46 -11.50 0.53
N ASP A 21 -7.59 -11.55 1.54
CA ASP A 21 -7.88 -12.21 2.82
C ASP A 21 -8.98 -11.50 3.62
N SER A 22 -9.02 -10.15 3.61
CA SER A 22 -9.96 -9.37 4.45
C SER A 22 -11.22 -8.90 3.71
N TYR A 23 -11.14 -8.73 2.39
CA TYR A 23 -12.20 -8.10 1.58
C TYR A 23 -12.53 -8.88 0.32
N THR A 24 -11.94 -10.06 0.06
CA THR A 24 -12.16 -10.93 -1.12
C THR A 24 -11.75 -10.34 -2.47
N THR A 25 -12.09 -9.07 -2.76
CA THR A 25 -11.83 -8.39 -4.03
C THR A 25 -11.35 -6.95 -3.82
N GLN A 26 -10.62 -6.43 -4.79
CA GLN A 26 -10.20 -5.02 -4.80
C GLN A 26 -11.38 -4.05 -4.79
N ALA A 27 -12.46 -4.38 -5.51
CA ALA A 27 -13.67 -3.55 -5.58
C ALA A 27 -14.41 -3.46 -4.24
N GLN A 28 -14.44 -4.56 -3.46
CA GLN A 28 -15.01 -4.52 -2.12
C GLN A 28 -14.15 -3.65 -1.19
N PHE A 29 -12.82 -3.75 -1.27
CA PHE A 29 -11.93 -2.88 -0.51
C PHE A 29 -12.11 -1.40 -0.85
N THR A 30 -12.11 -1.01 -2.14
CA THR A 30 -12.29 0.40 -2.55
C THR A 30 -13.64 0.95 -2.11
N ARG A 31 -14.72 0.14 -2.15
CA ARG A 31 -16.03 0.51 -1.60
C ARG A 31 -15.96 0.77 -0.10
N LYS A 32 -15.31 -0.10 0.68
CA LYS A 32 -15.17 0.10 2.13
C LYS A 32 -14.34 1.32 2.49
N VAL A 33 -13.29 1.62 1.73
CA VAL A 33 -12.52 2.86 1.89
C VAL A 33 -13.40 4.07 1.58
N LYS A 34 -14.16 4.02 0.48
CA LYS A 34 -15.11 5.06 0.09
C LYS A 34 -16.13 5.32 1.20
N ASP A 35 -16.78 4.28 1.71
CA ASP A 35 -17.82 4.39 2.73
C ASP A 35 -17.30 5.00 4.04
N LYS A 36 -16.01 4.78 4.37
CA LYS A 36 -15.41 5.25 5.62
C LYS A 36 -14.79 6.64 5.54
N TYR A 37 -14.22 7.01 4.40
CA TYR A 37 -13.38 8.21 4.27
C TYR A 37 -13.92 9.26 3.30
N GLN A 38 -14.92 8.94 2.49
CA GLN A 38 -15.47 9.94 1.57
C GLN A 38 -16.34 10.93 2.35
N THR A 39 -15.89 12.18 2.41
CA THR A 39 -16.73 13.33 2.76
C THR A 39 -17.33 13.92 1.49
N GLU A 40 -18.56 14.45 1.57
CA GLU A 40 -19.26 15.02 0.41
C GLU A 40 -18.38 16.05 -0.33
N GLY A 41 -18.21 15.87 -1.64
CA GLY A 41 -17.43 16.78 -2.49
C GLY A 41 -15.92 16.52 -2.55
N SER A 42 -15.40 15.51 -1.84
CA SER A 42 -13.98 15.13 -1.90
C SER A 42 -13.68 14.03 -2.93
N ASP A 43 -12.49 14.11 -3.53
CA ASP A 43 -11.94 13.02 -4.35
C ASP A 43 -11.75 11.75 -3.52
N LEU A 44 -11.97 10.59 -4.15
CA LEU A 44 -11.77 9.31 -3.47
C LEU A 44 -10.30 9.15 -3.05
N PRO A 45 -10.02 8.96 -1.76
CA PRO A 45 -8.63 8.92 -1.28
C PRO A 45 -7.85 7.71 -1.85
N ILE A 46 -8.54 6.61 -2.15
CA ILE A 46 -8.02 5.46 -2.91
C ILE A 46 -9.08 4.99 -3.93
N ASN A 47 -8.94 5.40 -5.19
CA ASN A 47 -9.74 4.88 -6.30
C ASN A 47 -9.09 3.64 -6.96
N GLU A 48 -9.82 2.95 -7.86
CA GLU A 48 -9.34 1.72 -8.50
C GLU A 48 -8.03 1.91 -9.29
N PRO A 49 -7.84 2.96 -10.13
CA PRO A 49 -6.55 3.18 -10.80
C PRO A 49 -5.39 3.37 -9.82
N THR A 50 -5.60 4.17 -8.77
CA THR A 50 -4.59 4.42 -7.74
C THR A 50 -4.24 3.11 -7.03
N LEU A 51 -5.24 2.33 -6.62
CA LEU A 51 -5.04 1.04 -5.99
C LEU A 51 -4.27 0.09 -6.91
N SER A 52 -4.67 -0.04 -8.17
CA SER A 52 -4.01 -0.92 -9.14
C SER A 52 -2.52 -0.59 -9.32
N ASN A 53 -2.18 0.70 -9.38
CA ASN A 53 -0.78 1.13 -9.47
C ASN A 53 0.01 0.79 -8.20
N ILE A 54 -0.56 1.05 -7.01
CA ILE A 54 0.04 0.68 -5.72
C ILE A 54 0.28 -0.83 -5.64
N LEU A 55 -0.71 -1.64 -6.00
CA LEU A 55 -0.61 -3.11 -5.98
C LEU A 55 0.43 -3.66 -6.97
N GLN A 56 0.74 -2.91 -8.03
CA GLN A 56 1.80 -3.24 -8.98
C GLN A 56 3.18 -2.70 -8.54
N GLY A 57 3.27 -1.96 -7.44
CA GLY A 57 4.50 -1.29 -7.02
C GLY A 57 4.92 -0.14 -7.94
N LYS A 58 3.96 0.48 -8.64
CA LYS A 58 4.21 1.54 -9.63
C LYS A 58 3.85 2.91 -9.04
N PRO A 59 4.82 3.82 -8.87
CA PRO A 59 4.52 5.19 -8.52
C PRO A 59 3.89 5.91 -9.73
N VAL A 60 2.93 6.80 -9.48
CA VAL A 60 2.23 7.58 -10.53
C VAL A 60 2.59 9.05 -10.35
N ASN A 61 3.25 9.64 -11.35
CA ASN A 61 3.64 11.06 -11.36
C ASN A 61 4.41 11.53 -10.10
N SER A 62 5.09 10.60 -9.42
CA SER A 62 5.78 10.83 -8.14
C SER A 62 7.02 9.94 -8.03
N LYS A 63 7.95 10.32 -7.14
CA LYS A 63 9.07 9.44 -6.71
C LYS A 63 8.62 8.37 -5.72
N PHE A 64 7.46 8.56 -5.09
CA PHE A 64 6.93 7.72 -4.02
C PHE A 64 5.77 6.85 -4.49
N LEU A 65 5.66 5.64 -3.93
CA LEU A 65 4.58 4.70 -4.27
C LEU A 65 3.19 5.24 -3.91
N MET A 66 3.07 5.89 -2.76
CA MET A 66 1.82 6.47 -2.25
C MET A 66 2.12 7.60 -1.24
N SER A 67 1.10 8.42 -0.94
CA SER A 67 1.19 9.47 0.10
C SER A 67 1.07 8.88 1.51
N GLN A 68 1.52 9.63 2.53
CA GLN A 68 1.36 9.25 3.93
C GLN A 68 -0.10 8.98 4.32
N GLU A 69 -1.03 9.84 3.86
CA GLU A 69 -2.47 9.66 4.04
C GLU A 69 -2.95 8.26 3.56
N LYS A 70 -2.44 7.78 2.43
CA LYS A 70 -2.81 6.45 1.91
C LYS A 70 -2.25 5.32 2.78
N ILE A 71 -1.05 5.50 3.33
CA ILE A 71 -0.46 4.56 4.29
C ILE A 71 -1.34 4.48 5.54
N GLU A 72 -1.79 5.61 6.07
CA GLU A 72 -2.67 5.67 7.24
C GLU A 72 -4.03 5.02 6.98
N ILE A 73 -4.61 5.23 5.80
CA ILE A 73 -5.84 4.55 5.38
C ILE A 73 -5.64 3.04 5.35
N PHE A 74 -4.60 2.54 4.67
CA PHE A 74 -4.33 1.10 4.64
C PHE A 74 -4.10 0.51 6.03
N SER A 75 -3.29 1.20 6.85
CA SER A 75 -2.97 0.78 8.22
C SER A 75 -4.24 0.65 9.06
N THR A 76 -5.12 1.65 8.98
CA THR A 76 -6.41 1.64 9.68
C THR A 76 -7.35 0.56 9.15
N MET A 77 -7.41 0.36 7.83
CA MET A 77 -8.31 -0.63 7.20
C MET A 77 -7.89 -2.07 7.45
N PHE A 78 -6.62 -2.33 7.74
CA PHE A 78 -6.11 -3.67 8.09
C PHE A 78 -5.81 -3.84 9.58
N ASN A 79 -5.98 -2.78 10.39
CA ASN A 79 -5.63 -2.77 11.81
C ASN A 79 -4.18 -3.21 12.06
N VAL A 80 -3.25 -2.59 11.34
CA VAL A 80 -1.79 -2.81 11.44
C VAL A 80 -1.07 -1.47 11.55
N THR A 81 0.18 -1.47 11.99
CA THR A 81 1.01 -0.27 11.94
C THR A 81 1.52 0.03 10.52
N PRO A 82 1.94 1.27 10.23
CA PRO A 82 2.62 1.59 8.96
C PRO A 82 3.85 0.72 8.69
N GLU A 83 4.63 0.40 9.72
CA GLU A 83 5.81 -0.45 9.62
C GLU A 83 5.43 -1.86 9.22
N GLU A 84 4.42 -2.46 9.85
CA GLU A 84 3.89 -3.80 9.50
C GLU A 84 3.27 -3.83 8.09
N LEU A 85 2.75 -2.69 7.62
CA LEU A 85 2.25 -2.55 6.26
C LEU A 85 3.40 -2.59 5.24
N ILE A 86 4.49 -1.88 5.54
CA ILE A 86 5.66 -1.71 4.67
C ILE A 86 6.59 -2.93 4.72
N PHE A 87 6.73 -3.53 5.89
CA PHE A 87 7.63 -4.64 6.20
C PHE A 87 6.86 -5.74 6.94
N GLU A 88 6.89 -6.97 6.44
CA GLU A 88 6.16 -8.08 7.07
C GLU A 88 6.83 -8.57 8.36
N SER A 89 8.11 -8.27 8.53
CA SER A 89 8.92 -8.74 9.66
C SER A 89 10.13 -7.85 9.89
N GLU A 90 10.67 -7.91 11.12
CA GLU A 90 11.95 -7.29 11.47
C GLU A 90 13.11 -7.77 10.58
N ASN A 91 13.10 -9.03 10.16
CA ASN A 91 14.10 -9.54 9.21
C ASN A 91 14.07 -8.82 7.87
N GLU A 92 12.90 -8.41 7.41
CA GLU A 92 12.77 -7.65 6.17
C GLU A 92 13.29 -6.21 6.34
N ILE A 93 13.12 -5.63 7.53
CA ILE A 93 13.73 -4.35 7.92
C ILE A 93 15.26 -4.48 7.99
N LEU A 94 15.79 -5.56 8.56
CA LEU A 94 17.24 -5.79 8.61
C LEU A 94 17.82 -6.00 7.21
N ASN A 95 17.11 -6.72 6.34
CA ASN A 95 17.49 -6.86 4.93
C ASN A 95 17.41 -5.51 4.18
N PHE A 96 16.51 -4.61 4.57
CA PHE A 96 16.47 -3.23 4.08
C PHE A 96 17.74 -2.47 4.49
N LEU A 97 18.14 -2.54 5.76
CA LEU A 97 19.34 -1.85 6.26
C LEU A 97 20.63 -2.40 5.65
N ASN A 98 20.66 -3.69 5.35
CA ASN A 98 21.81 -4.39 4.78
C ASN A 98 21.83 -4.41 3.24
N PHE A 99 20.89 -3.73 2.56
CA PHE A 99 20.84 -3.79 1.10
C PHE A 99 22.04 -3.03 0.51
N PRO A 100 22.87 -3.69 -0.32
CA PRO A 100 24.01 -3.03 -0.93
C PRO A 100 23.56 -1.93 -1.89
N PHE A 101 23.84 -0.67 -1.56
CA PHE A 101 23.69 0.49 -2.46
C PHE A 101 24.90 0.56 -3.40
N TYR A 102 25.11 -0.47 -4.21
CA TYR A 102 26.15 -0.50 -5.25
C TYR A 102 25.53 -0.45 -6.64
#